data_AF-A0A7W0V8Q3-F1
#
_entry.id   AF-A0A7W0V8Q3-F1
#
_cell.length_a   1.000
_cell.length_b   1.000
_cell.length_c   1.000
_cell.angle_alpha   90.00
_cell.angle_beta   90.00
_cell.angle_gamma   90.00
#
_symmetry.space_group_name_H-M   'P 1'
#
loop_
_entity.id
_entity.type
_entity.pdbx_description
1 polymer ?
#
loop_
_entity_poly.entity_id
_entity_poly.type
_entity_poly.pdbx_seq_one_letter_code
_entity_poly.pdbx_strand_id
1 'polypeptide(L)'
;MTSRTLAAIALSLLVLLVGSAVAEQAPEQSQQRRHHKQRPTPGPVRHDTKFAKVPGSQLQIRAIEYDGSTNGTLKVQLKNTSKAAQSFSATGLYFVPDGDPDSAPQRLGAVGPMQLAAGGSPKEMSKIEVAPGATVEVALDVFCIDSHRASPSPANVFSVGTKRLPKELAQTIEKRADSMVHAAAAEGAPAPRPAAKQKIQEEVWRTRDAKWQPLEGEGTQEAAK
;
A
#
# COMPACT_ATOMS: atom_id res chain seq x y z
N MET A 1 5.27 -7.51 -75.36
CA MET A 1 6.23 -8.47 -75.95
C MET A 1 6.82 -9.29 -74.81
N THR A 2 7.05 -10.61 -75.00
CA THR A 2 7.87 -11.54 -74.15
C THR A 2 7.64 -11.54 -72.62
N SER A 3 7.16 -12.60 -71.94
CA SER A 3 7.69 -13.99 -71.79
C SER A 3 9.09 -14.05 -71.15
N ARG A 4 9.47 -14.94 -70.21
CA ARG A 4 8.94 -16.26 -69.73
C ARG A 4 8.80 -16.24 -68.17
N THR A 5 8.13 -17.14 -67.43
CA THR A 5 7.49 -18.47 -67.65
C THR A 5 8.35 -19.74 -67.43
N LEU A 6 8.59 -20.11 -66.16
CA LEU A 6 9.06 -21.41 -65.58
C LEU A 6 8.78 -21.35 -64.03
N ALA A 7 8.43 -22.35 -63.19
CA ALA A 7 8.29 -23.83 -63.22
C ALA A 7 9.58 -24.69 -63.16
N ALA A 8 9.66 -25.86 -62.49
CA ALA A 8 8.92 -26.51 -61.37
C ALA A 8 9.71 -27.78 -60.90
N ILE A 9 9.18 -28.56 -59.91
CA ILE A 9 9.54 -29.98 -59.57
C ILE A 9 10.91 -30.18 -58.85
N ALA A 10 11.20 -31.23 -58.04
CA ALA A 10 10.49 -31.99 -56.99
C ALA A 10 11.46 -33.04 -56.39
N LEU A 11 11.03 -33.77 -55.33
CA LEU A 11 11.66 -34.98 -54.74
C LEU A 11 13.06 -34.77 -54.09
N SER A 12 13.61 -35.67 -53.27
CA SER A 12 13.10 -36.55 -52.19
C SER A 12 14.25 -37.47 -51.77
N LEU A 13 14.49 -37.69 -50.47
CA LEU A 13 15.10 -38.94 -50.01
C LEU A 13 14.68 -39.28 -48.57
N LEU A 14 14.56 -40.57 -48.29
CA LEU A 14 14.00 -41.13 -47.04
C LEU A 14 14.78 -42.39 -46.64
N VAL A 15 15.47 -42.33 -45.50
CA VAL A 15 15.96 -43.47 -44.71
C VAL A 15 15.88 -43.01 -43.24
N LEU A 16 15.10 -43.56 -42.31
CA LEU A 16 14.73 -44.93 -41.89
C LEU A 16 15.71 -45.62 -40.91
N LEU A 17 15.37 -45.45 -39.63
CA LEU A 17 15.30 -46.46 -38.57
C LEU A 17 16.55 -46.92 -37.80
N VAL A 18 16.21 -47.54 -36.65
CA VAL A 18 17.05 -48.17 -35.60
C VAL A 18 17.86 -47.17 -34.75
N GLY A 19 17.79 -47.15 -33.42
CA GLY A 19 16.89 -47.87 -32.49
C GLY A 19 17.63 -48.51 -31.32
N SER A 20 17.40 -48.00 -30.11
CA SER A 20 17.72 -48.68 -28.84
C SER A 20 16.97 -48.00 -27.70
N ALA A 21 16.29 -48.78 -26.87
CA ALA A 21 15.74 -48.31 -25.61
C ALA A 21 16.69 -48.71 -24.48
N VAL A 22 17.13 -47.74 -23.69
CA VAL A 22 17.79 -47.99 -22.41
C VAL A 22 16.96 -47.27 -21.35
N ALA A 23 16.34 -48.05 -20.47
CA ALA A 23 15.69 -47.51 -19.28
C ALA A 23 16.73 -47.49 -18.16
N GLU A 24 17.26 -46.30 -17.85
CA GLU A 24 18.16 -46.09 -16.72
C GLU A 24 17.47 -45.23 -15.65
N GLN A 25 17.81 -45.50 -14.39
CA GLN A 25 16.93 -45.20 -13.26
C GLN A 25 16.99 -43.73 -12.85
N ALA A 26 15.83 -43.18 -12.46
CA ALA A 26 15.75 -41.81 -11.97
C ALA A 26 16.54 -41.65 -10.66
N PRO A 27 17.43 -40.64 -10.54
CA PRO A 27 17.91 -40.23 -9.24
C PRO A 27 16.73 -39.59 -8.50
N GLU A 28 16.24 -40.26 -7.46
CA GLU A 28 15.14 -39.80 -6.63
C GLU A 28 15.57 -38.57 -5.82
N GLN A 29 15.58 -37.40 -6.46
CA GLN A 29 15.72 -36.13 -5.79
C GLN A 29 14.49 -35.91 -4.92
N SER A 30 14.64 -36.32 -3.66
CA SER A 30 13.78 -36.01 -2.53
C SER A 30 13.84 -34.51 -2.25
N GLN A 31 13.29 -33.72 -3.19
CA GLN A 31 12.87 -32.36 -2.93
C GLN A 31 11.85 -32.42 -1.81
N GLN A 32 12.34 -32.23 -0.58
CA GLN A 32 11.52 -31.99 0.58
C GLN A 32 10.59 -30.85 0.22
N ARG A 33 9.32 -31.18 -0.08
CA ARG A 33 8.23 -30.23 -0.01
C ARG A 33 8.16 -29.81 1.45
N ARG A 34 8.98 -28.81 1.78
CA ARG A 34 8.85 -28.01 2.98
C ARG A 34 7.51 -27.30 2.81
N HIS A 35 6.45 -28.00 3.22
CA HIS A 35 5.15 -27.43 3.50
C HIS A 35 5.39 -26.41 4.60
N HIS A 36 5.81 -25.21 4.19
CA HIS A 36 5.88 -24.03 5.02
C HIS A 36 4.43 -23.74 5.40
N LYS A 37 4.01 -24.38 6.49
CA LYS A 37 2.65 -24.38 7.02
C LYS A 37 2.33 -22.93 7.34
N GLN A 38 1.73 -22.24 6.37
CA GLN A 38 1.46 -20.82 6.41
C GLN A 38 0.78 -20.55 7.75
N ARG A 39 1.49 -19.86 8.64
CA ARG A 39 0.87 -19.39 9.88
C ARG A 39 -0.28 -18.51 9.43
N PRO A 40 -1.52 -18.75 9.88
CA PRO A 40 -2.63 -17.90 9.50
C PRO A 40 -2.27 -16.47 9.89
N THR A 41 -2.20 -15.58 8.90
CA THR A 41 -1.97 -14.16 9.15
C THR A 41 -3.06 -13.71 10.12
N PRO A 42 -2.73 -13.13 11.29
CA PRO A 42 -3.75 -12.62 12.19
C PRO A 42 -4.58 -11.59 11.41
N GLY A 43 -5.89 -11.73 11.46
CA GLY A 43 -6.81 -10.81 10.80
C GLY A 43 -6.72 -9.39 11.39
N PRO A 44 -7.40 -8.41 10.76
CA PRO A 44 -7.43 -7.04 11.27
C PRO A 44 -7.86 -7.01 12.75
N VAL A 45 -7.00 -6.44 13.60
CA VAL A 45 -7.28 -6.28 15.04
C VAL A 45 -7.93 -4.91 15.24
N ARG A 46 -9.05 -4.89 15.96
CA ARG A 46 -9.72 -3.63 16.32
C ARG A 46 -9.19 -3.10 17.65
N HIS A 47 -8.69 -1.87 17.64
CA HIS A 47 -8.05 -1.19 18.77
C HIS A 47 -8.94 -0.06 19.31
N ASP A 48 -9.21 -0.02 20.62
CA ASP A 48 -9.99 1.06 21.24
C ASP A 48 -9.08 2.22 21.71
N THR A 49 -8.46 2.89 20.73
CA THR A 49 -7.51 3.99 20.98
C THR A 49 -8.19 5.27 21.48
N LYS A 50 -7.41 6.21 22.04
CA LYS A 50 -7.93 7.50 22.50
C LYS A 50 -8.14 8.46 21.32
N PHE A 51 -9.17 9.29 21.39
CA PHE A 51 -9.38 10.39 20.44
C PHE A 51 -8.31 11.49 20.62
N ALA A 52 -7.44 11.64 19.63
CA ALA A 52 -6.47 12.71 19.51
C ALA A 52 -6.99 13.83 18.60
N LYS A 53 -6.38 15.02 18.63
CA LYS A 53 -6.79 16.15 17.77
C LYS A 53 -6.24 15.97 16.35
N VAL A 54 -7.07 16.17 15.32
CA VAL A 54 -6.61 16.22 13.93
C VAL A 54 -5.73 17.46 13.71
N PRO A 55 -4.48 17.32 13.23
CA PRO A 55 -3.61 18.46 12.96
C PRO A 55 -4.24 19.44 11.96
N GLY A 56 -4.40 20.69 12.39
CA GLY A 56 -4.99 21.78 11.61
C GLY A 56 -6.53 21.85 11.61
N SER A 57 -7.23 21.07 12.46
CA SER A 57 -8.70 21.05 12.53
C SER A 57 -9.23 21.09 13.97
N GLN A 58 -10.55 21.29 14.15
CA GLN A 58 -11.25 21.05 15.43
C GLN A 58 -11.81 19.62 15.55
N LEU A 59 -11.62 18.79 14.52
CA LEU A 59 -11.94 17.37 14.57
C LEU A 59 -11.00 16.61 15.51
N GLN A 60 -11.54 15.55 16.10
CA GLN A 60 -10.78 14.49 16.74
C GLN A 60 -10.72 13.26 15.82
N ILE A 61 -9.65 12.47 15.94
CA ILE A 61 -9.41 11.23 15.18
C ILE A 61 -8.87 10.16 16.11
N ARG A 62 -9.16 8.90 15.80
CA ARG A 62 -8.48 7.74 16.40
C ARG A 62 -8.37 6.58 15.42
N ALA A 63 -7.26 5.84 15.43
CA ALA A 63 -7.11 4.64 14.60
C ALA A 63 -7.78 3.46 15.28
N ILE A 64 -8.70 2.79 14.57
CA ILE A 64 -9.51 1.72 15.13
C ILE A 64 -9.16 0.34 14.58
N GLU A 65 -8.59 0.22 13.39
CA GLU A 65 -8.33 -1.08 12.76
C GLU A 65 -7.27 -0.93 11.65
N TYR A 66 -6.32 -1.85 11.59
CA TYR A 66 -5.31 -1.93 10.51
C TYR A 66 -5.30 -3.35 9.93
N ASP A 67 -5.33 -3.48 8.60
CA ASP A 67 -5.37 -4.76 7.88
C ASP A 67 -4.03 -5.14 7.19
N GLY A 68 -3.05 -4.24 7.20
CA GLY A 68 -1.89 -4.29 6.32
C GLY A 68 -0.59 -4.79 6.94
N SER A 69 0.50 -4.57 6.20
CA SER A 69 1.87 -4.75 6.68
C SER A 69 2.80 -3.64 6.20
N THR A 70 3.28 -3.71 4.95
CA THR A 70 4.07 -2.62 4.34
C THR A 70 3.17 -1.52 3.79
N ASN A 71 1.99 -1.88 3.29
CA ASN A 71 0.87 -0.96 3.02
C ASN A 71 -0.44 -1.66 3.42
N GLY A 72 -1.55 -0.92 3.41
CA GLY A 72 -2.87 -1.46 3.72
C GLY A 72 -3.93 -0.37 3.84
N THR A 73 -4.94 -0.67 4.66
CA THR A 73 -6.05 0.21 5.01
C THR A 73 -6.02 0.48 6.50
N LEU A 74 -6.04 1.75 6.90
CA LEU A 74 -6.26 2.15 8.28
C LEU A 74 -7.68 2.69 8.41
N LYS A 75 -8.54 1.98 9.14
CA LYS A 75 -9.84 2.53 9.53
C LYS A 75 -9.64 3.47 10.71
N VAL A 76 -10.25 4.64 10.62
CA VAL A 76 -10.20 5.67 11.67
C VAL A 76 -11.61 6.17 11.97
N GLN A 77 -11.87 6.46 13.25
CA GLN A 77 -13.06 7.21 13.66
C GLN A 77 -12.72 8.70 13.70
N LEU A 78 -13.54 9.51 13.03
CA LEU A 78 -13.49 10.98 13.06
C LEU A 78 -14.66 11.49 13.88
N LYS A 79 -14.40 12.38 14.84
CA LYS A 79 -15.41 12.93 15.75
C LYS A 79 -15.38 14.46 15.72
N ASN A 80 -16.54 15.08 15.48
CA ASN A 80 -16.70 16.53 15.51
C ASN A 80 -17.31 16.96 16.86
N THR A 81 -16.48 17.50 17.74
CA THR A 81 -16.93 18.04 19.04
C THR A 81 -17.41 19.49 18.98
N SER A 82 -17.48 20.10 17.79
CA SER A 82 -17.92 21.48 17.60
C SER A 82 -19.41 21.59 17.23
N LYS A 83 -19.96 22.81 17.33
CA LYS A 83 -21.35 23.14 16.96
C LYS A 83 -21.54 23.42 15.46
N ALA A 84 -20.48 23.37 14.65
CA ALA A 84 -20.51 23.62 13.21
C ALA A 84 -20.09 22.36 12.44
N ALA A 85 -20.45 22.25 11.16
CA ALA A 85 -19.83 21.23 10.30
C ALA A 85 -18.31 21.48 10.22
N GLN A 86 -17.52 20.41 10.14
CA GLN A 86 -16.07 20.49 10.09
C GLN A 86 -15.50 19.64 8.98
N SER A 87 -14.63 20.25 8.18
CA SER A 87 -14.02 19.58 7.04
C SER A 87 -12.89 18.66 7.46
N PHE A 88 -12.82 17.50 6.81
CA PHE A 88 -11.72 16.56 6.92
C PHE A 88 -11.09 16.27 5.56
N SER A 89 -9.77 16.14 5.54
CA SER A 89 -8.99 15.57 4.43
C SER A 89 -7.78 14.84 5.00
N ALA A 90 -7.44 13.70 4.38
CA ALA A 90 -6.38 12.81 4.82
C ALA A 90 -4.97 13.28 4.42
N THR A 91 -4.83 14.12 3.39
CA THR A 91 -3.54 14.54 2.81
C THR A 91 -2.53 14.99 3.86
N GLY A 92 -1.40 14.28 3.92
CA GLY A 92 -0.32 14.57 4.85
C GLY A 92 -0.62 14.22 6.32
N LEU A 93 -1.70 13.51 6.64
CA LEU A 93 -1.76 12.81 7.93
C LEU A 93 -0.76 11.65 7.91
N TYR A 94 -0.11 11.44 9.05
CA TYR A 94 0.62 10.22 9.34
C TYR A 94 0.30 9.75 10.75
N PHE A 95 0.54 8.46 10.99
CA PHE A 95 0.27 7.78 12.23
C PHE A 95 1.56 7.19 12.78
N VAL A 96 1.82 7.48 14.04
CA VAL A 96 2.96 7.00 14.81
C VAL A 96 2.55 5.70 15.50
N PRO A 97 3.30 4.60 15.37
CA PRO A 97 3.04 3.39 16.13
C PRO A 97 3.32 3.64 17.61
N ASP A 98 2.41 3.19 18.49
CA ASP A 98 2.58 3.28 19.93
C ASP A 98 3.72 2.32 20.37
N GLY A 99 4.68 2.82 21.14
CA GLY A 99 5.81 2.02 21.63
C GLY A 99 7.05 2.85 21.93
N ASP A 100 8.19 2.17 22.03
CA ASP A 100 9.52 2.77 22.11
C ASP A 100 9.98 3.24 20.70
N PRO A 101 10.36 4.53 20.50
CA PRO A 101 10.82 5.03 19.20
C PRO A 101 12.01 4.30 18.58
N ASP A 102 12.86 3.65 19.36
CA ASP A 102 14.04 2.91 18.87
C ASP A 102 13.72 1.52 18.31
N SER A 103 12.61 0.90 18.74
CA SER A 103 12.20 -0.45 18.33
C SER A 103 10.81 -0.52 17.65
N ALA A 104 10.04 0.56 17.65
CA ALA A 104 8.75 0.63 16.98
C ALA A 104 8.87 0.56 15.44
N PRO A 105 7.87 0.00 14.73
CA PRO A 105 7.89 -0.20 13.29
C PRO A 105 7.81 1.13 12.49
N GLN A 106 7.70 1.02 11.16
CA GLN A 106 7.46 2.18 10.29
C GLN A 106 6.18 2.92 10.64
N ARG A 107 6.20 4.25 10.49
CA ARG A 107 5.02 5.11 10.57
C ARG A 107 4.20 4.99 9.29
N LEU A 108 2.89 5.20 9.41
CA LEU A 108 1.94 5.05 8.31
C LEU A 108 1.49 6.42 7.80
N GLY A 109 1.84 6.77 6.57
CA GLY A 109 1.34 7.97 5.88
C GLY A 109 0.04 7.66 5.13
N ALA A 110 -0.97 8.51 5.27
CA ALA A 110 -2.19 8.43 4.46
C ALA A 110 -1.96 9.08 3.09
N VAL A 111 -2.29 8.36 2.01
CA VAL A 111 -2.03 8.80 0.63
C VAL A 111 -3.23 8.48 -0.27
N GLY A 112 -3.68 9.49 -1.01
CA GLY A 112 -4.85 9.41 -1.87
C GLY A 112 -6.18 9.68 -1.16
N PRO A 113 -7.30 9.33 -1.81
CA PRO A 113 -8.63 9.52 -1.26
C PRO A 113 -8.92 8.53 -0.12
N MET A 114 -9.79 8.97 0.79
CA MET A 114 -10.42 8.14 1.81
C MET A 114 -11.73 7.55 1.27
N GLN A 115 -12.19 6.47 1.90
CA GLN A 115 -13.49 5.85 1.62
C GLN A 115 -14.39 5.95 2.87
N LEU A 116 -15.64 6.39 2.72
CA LEU A 116 -16.63 6.31 3.81
C LEU A 116 -17.15 4.88 3.97
N ALA A 117 -17.25 4.39 5.20
CA ALA A 117 -17.81 3.07 5.53
C ALA A 117 -19.36 2.99 5.43
N ALA A 118 -20.00 3.93 4.74
CA ALA A 118 -21.44 4.18 4.85
C ALA A 118 -22.29 3.50 3.76
N GLY A 119 -22.79 2.29 4.06
CA GLY A 119 -24.06 1.78 3.51
C GLY A 119 -24.12 1.44 2.02
N GLY A 120 -23.00 1.27 1.33
CA GLY A 120 -22.97 0.90 -0.09
C GLY A 120 -21.56 0.65 -0.61
N SER A 121 -21.38 0.66 -1.93
CA SER A 121 -20.06 0.56 -2.56
C SER A 121 -19.11 1.67 -2.04
N PRO A 122 -17.86 1.35 -1.65
CA PRO A 122 -16.93 2.34 -1.13
C PRO A 122 -16.69 3.49 -2.11
N LYS A 123 -17.01 4.72 -1.68
CA LYS A 123 -16.80 5.93 -2.49
C LYS A 123 -15.51 6.63 -2.10
N GLU A 124 -14.54 6.63 -3.00
CA GLU A 124 -13.31 7.44 -2.88
C GLU A 124 -13.63 8.94 -2.88
N MET A 125 -13.10 9.67 -1.90
CA MET A 125 -13.22 11.13 -1.76
C MET A 125 -11.94 11.73 -1.16
N SER A 126 -11.48 12.88 -1.66
CA SER A 126 -10.31 13.60 -1.11
C SER A 126 -10.64 14.47 0.12
N LYS A 127 -11.93 14.79 0.31
CA LYS A 127 -12.46 15.65 1.38
C LYS A 127 -13.88 15.20 1.76
N ILE A 128 -14.23 15.31 3.04
CA ILE A 128 -15.61 15.17 3.56
C ILE A 128 -15.94 16.33 4.51
N GLU A 129 -17.22 16.50 4.80
CA GLU A 129 -17.69 17.34 5.91
C GLU A 129 -18.31 16.44 6.99
N VAL A 130 -17.88 16.62 8.25
CA VAL A 130 -18.41 15.90 9.40
C VAL A 130 -19.39 16.82 10.13
N ALA A 131 -20.65 16.40 10.25
CA ALA A 131 -21.72 17.21 10.87
C ALA A 131 -21.44 17.53 12.36
N PRO A 132 -22.06 18.58 12.94
CA PRO A 132 -21.93 18.90 14.36
C PRO A 132 -22.23 17.69 15.26
N GLY A 133 -21.39 17.42 16.26
CA GLY A 133 -21.55 16.31 17.20
C GLY A 133 -21.35 14.90 16.61
N ALA A 134 -21.24 14.75 15.29
CA ALA A 134 -21.19 13.44 14.64
C ALA A 134 -19.86 12.70 14.86
N THR A 135 -19.93 11.37 14.82
CA THR A 135 -18.76 10.49 14.67
C THR A 135 -18.96 9.62 13.43
N VAL A 136 -17.93 9.51 12.58
CA VAL A 136 -17.98 8.73 11.31
C VAL A 136 -16.74 7.85 11.19
N GLU A 137 -16.88 6.69 10.54
CA GLU A 137 -15.75 5.82 10.16
C GLU A 137 -15.34 6.06 8.71
N VAL A 138 -14.05 6.31 8.50
CA VAL A 138 -13.42 6.34 7.18
C VAL A 138 -12.28 5.34 7.10
N ALA A 139 -12.13 4.71 5.95
CA ALA A 139 -10.97 3.92 5.58
C ALA A 139 -9.97 4.83 4.84
N LEU A 140 -8.70 4.77 5.25
CA LEU A 140 -7.59 5.48 4.63
C LEU A 140 -6.66 4.45 3.98
N ASP A 141 -6.32 4.63 2.70
CA ASP A 141 -5.17 3.94 2.11
C ASP A 141 -3.89 4.48 2.77
N VAL A 142 -3.11 3.58 3.37
CA VAL A 142 -1.90 3.93 4.13
C VAL A 142 -0.68 3.14 3.67
N PHE A 143 0.45 3.82 3.68
CA PHE A 143 1.73 3.36 3.19
C PHE A 143 2.79 3.62 4.26
N CYS A 144 3.71 2.68 4.47
CA CYS A 144 4.79 2.91 5.43
C CYS A 144 5.76 3.96 4.88
N ILE A 145 6.24 4.88 5.71
CA ILE A 145 7.08 6.01 5.26
C ILE A 145 8.57 5.84 5.55
N ASP A 146 8.95 5.03 6.54
CA ASP A 146 10.32 4.98 7.08
C ASP A 146 11.11 3.77 6.59
N SER A 147 11.63 3.81 5.36
CA SER A 147 12.19 2.66 4.61
C SER A 147 13.17 1.73 5.35
N HIS A 148 13.81 2.22 6.42
CA HIS A 148 14.78 1.50 7.24
C HIS A 148 14.19 0.72 8.44
N ARG A 149 12.98 1.05 8.92
CA ARG A 149 12.37 0.32 10.05
C ARG A 149 11.61 -0.93 9.57
N ALA A 150 11.30 -1.84 10.49
CA ALA A 150 10.45 -3.00 10.20
C ALA A 150 9.02 -2.59 9.82
N SER A 151 8.40 -3.27 8.85
CA SER A 151 6.98 -3.10 8.55
C SER A 151 6.12 -3.46 9.76
N PRO A 152 5.04 -2.70 10.06
CA PRO A 152 4.08 -3.04 11.10
C PRO A 152 3.24 -4.29 10.75
N SER A 153 2.39 -4.66 11.71
CA SER A 153 1.40 -5.73 11.62
C SER A 153 0.02 -5.23 12.08
N PRO A 154 -1.08 -5.97 11.82
CA PRO A 154 -2.43 -5.63 12.33
C PRO A 154 -2.51 -5.46 13.86
N ALA A 155 -1.59 -6.08 14.61
CA ALA A 155 -1.54 -5.99 16.06
C ALA A 155 -0.90 -4.68 16.59
N ASN A 156 -0.25 -3.89 15.74
CA ASN A 156 0.34 -2.62 16.15
C ASN A 156 -0.74 -1.55 16.35
N VAL A 157 -0.65 -0.84 17.47
CA VAL A 157 -1.53 0.29 17.80
C VAL A 157 -0.92 1.57 17.23
N PHE A 158 -1.77 2.51 16.79
CA PHE A 158 -1.34 3.73 16.11
C PHE A 158 -2.05 4.98 16.65
N SER A 159 -1.26 6.01 16.97
CA SER A 159 -1.70 7.36 17.28
C SER A 159 -1.51 8.28 16.06
N VAL A 160 -2.37 9.30 15.86
CA VAL A 160 -2.10 10.32 14.83
C VAL A 160 -0.94 11.21 15.29
N GLY A 161 -0.02 11.58 14.40
CA GLY A 161 1.01 12.56 14.72
C GLY A 161 0.38 13.94 15.04
N THR A 162 0.97 14.70 15.96
CA THR A 162 0.48 16.03 16.38
C THR A 162 0.59 17.10 15.28
N LYS A 163 1.39 16.83 14.25
CA LYS A 163 1.60 17.66 13.05
C LYS A 163 1.26 16.84 11.81
N ARG A 164 0.98 17.52 10.68
CA ARG A 164 0.98 16.86 9.37
C ARG A 164 2.42 16.65 8.87
N LEU A 165 2.59 15.76 7.90
CA LEU A 165 3.79 15.72 7.07
C LEU A 165 4.07 17.11 6.48
N PRO A 166 5.35 17.50 6.31
CA PRO A 166 5.75 18.72 5.60
C PRO A 166 5.00 18.87 4.28
N LYS A 167 4.46 20.07 4.01
CA LYS A 167 3.51 20.31 2.91
C LYS A 167 4.05 19.84 1.55
N GLU A 168 5.30 20.17 1.25
CA GLU A 168 5.97 19.77 0.00
C GLU A 168 6.12 18.24 -0.13
N LEU A 169 6.48 17.57 0.97
CA LEU A 169 6.63 16.12 1.02
C LEU A 169 5.29 15.43 0.76
N ALA A 170 4.24 15.86 1.47
CA ALA A 170 2.88 15.37 1.26
C ALA A 170 2.42 15.59 -0.19
N GLN A 171 2.52 16.81 -0.72
CA GLN A 171 2.12 17.11 -2.10
C GLN A 171 2.92 16.35 -3.17
N THR A 172 4.19 16.04 -2.91
CA THR A 172 5.02 15.24 -3.82
C THR A 172 4.64 13.76 -3.78
N ILE A 173 4.37 13.20 -2.59
CA ILE A 173 3.88 11.84 -2.42
C ILE A 173 2.53 11.66 -3.14
N GLU A 174 1.55 12.52 -2.87
CA GLU A 174 0.21 12.47 -3.50
C GLU A 174 0.31 12.49 -5.04
N LYS A 175 1.06 13.46 -5.60
CA LYS A 175 1.26 13.58 -7.06
C LYS A 175 1.90 12.33 -7.67
N ARG A 176 2.86 11.70 -6.99
CA ARG A 176 3.51 10.47 -7.47
C ARG A 176 2.58 9.27 -7.35
N ALA A 177 1.84 9.16 -6.26
CA ALA A 177 0.87 8.10 -6.06
C ALA A 177 -0.20 8.12 -7.14
N ASP A 178 -0.82 9.29 -7.41
CA ASP A 178 -1.79 9.44 -8.48
C ASP A 178 -1.19 9.18 -9.88
N SER A 179 0.09 9.50 -10.10
CA SER A 179 0.80 9.11 -11.32
C SER A 179 0.90 7.59 -11.50
N MET A 180 1.10 6.83 -10.41
CA MET A 180 1.11 5.35 -10.45
C MET A 180 -0.30 4.78 -10.67
N VAL A 181 -1.33 5.41 -10.11
CA VAL A 181 -2.74 5.06 -10.36
C VAL A 181 -3.12 5.31 -11.83
N HIS A 182 -2.70 6.44 -12.41
CA HIS A 182 -2.90 6.73 -13.83
C HIS A 182 -2.14 5.75 -14.74
N ALA A 183 -0.91 5.34 -14.37
CA ALA A 183 -0.18 4.32 -15.10
C ALA A 183 -0.92 2.97 -15.08
N ALA A 184 -1.38 2.50 -13.90
CA ALA A 184 -2.17 1.28 -13.78
C ALA A 184 -3.50 1.34 -14.58
N ALA A 185 -4.13 2.51 -14.67
CA ALA A 185 -5.32 2.71 -15.49
C ALA A 185 -5.02 2.62 -17.01
N ALA A 186 -3.89 3.19 -17.45
CA ALA A 186 -3.42 3.07 -18.83
C ALA A 186 -2.94 1.65 -19.19
N GLU A 187 -2.43 0.90 -18.21
CA GLU A 187 -2.15 -0.55 -18.27
C GLU A 187 -3.44 -1.40 -18.29
N GLY A 188 -4.63 -0.80 -18.19
CA GLY A 188 -5.93 -1.47 -18.30
C GLY A 188 -6.46 -2.10 -17.01
N ALA A 189 -5.91 -1.76 -15.84
CA ALA A 189 -6.36 -2.34 -14.58
C ALA A 189 -7.82 -1.95 -14.24
N PRO A 190 -8.71 -2.92 -13.92
CA PRO A 190 -10.11 -2.62 -13.58
C PRO A 190 -10.28 -1.93 -12.21
N ALA A 191 -9.25 -2.00 -11.36
CA ALA A 191 -9.14 -1.27 -10.10
C ALA A 191 -7.74 -0.65 -9.97
N PRO A 192 -7.48 0.53 -10.59
CA PRO A 192 -6.13 1.07 -10.74
C PRO A 192 -5.40 1.36 -9.42
N ARG A 193 -6.10 1.88 -8.39
CA ARG A 193 -5.46 2.21 -7.09
C ARG A 193 -5.02 0.96 -6.32
N PRO A 194 -5.85 -0.09 -6.15
CA PRO A 194 -5.39 -1.39 -5.66
C PRO A 194 -4.21 -1.98 -6.46
N ALA A 195 -4.27 -1.94 -7.79
CA ALA A 195 -3.18 -2.45 -8.66
C ALA A 195 -1.87 -1.65 -8.50
N ALA A 196 -1.97 -0.35 -8.21
CA ALA A 196 -0.81 0.52 -8.03
C ALA A 196 -0.16 0.46 -6.64
N LYS A 197 -0.76 -0.18 -5.62
CA LYS A 197 -0.30 -0.07 -4.21
C LYS A 197 1.21 -0.33 -4.00
N GLN A 198 1.79 -1.32 -4.68
CA GLN A 198 3.24 -1.57 -4.58
C GLN A 198 4.09 -0.44 -5.20
N LYS A 199 3.73 0.02 -6.42
CA LYS A 199 4.38 1.17 -7.08
C LYS A 199 4.25 2.46 -6.24
N ILE A 200 3.12 2.65 -5.57
CA ILE A 200 2.90 3.77 -4.64
C ILE A 200 3.81 3.67 -3.42
N GLN A 201 3.93 2.48 -2.81
CA GLN A 201 4.78 2.24 -1.63
C GLN A 201 6.26 2.55 -1.91
N GLU A 202 6.76 2.15 -3.08
CA GLU A 202 8.12 2.44 -3.53
C GLU A 202 8.34 3.96 -3.72
N GLU A 203 7.37 4.67 -4.30
CA GLU A 203 7.43 6.12 -4.46
C GLU A 203 7.28 6.92 -3.15
N VAL A 204 6.54 6.39 -2.16
CA VAL A 204 6.43 6.96 -0.81
C VAL A 204 7.80 6.95 -0.12
N TRP A 205 8.46 5.79 -0.04
CA TRP A 205 9.80 5.66 0.52
C TRP A 205 10.82 6.54 -0.21
N ARG A 206 10.88 6.43 -1.55
CA ARG A 206 11.84 7.18 -2.36
C ARG A 206 11.68 8.69 -2.21
N THR A 207 10.45 9.19 -2.03
CA THR A 207 10.20 10.62 -1.82
C THR A 207 10.53 11.06 -0.40
N ARG A 208 10.31 10.20 0.61
CA ARG A 208 10.70 10.45 2.00
C ARG A 208 12.23 10.50 2.16
N ASP A 209 12.93 9.49 1.63
CA ASP A 209 14.39 9.39 1.75
C ASP A 209 15.12 10.50 0.96
N ALA A 210 14.57 10.97 -0.16
CA ALA A 210 15.17 12.06 -0.94
C ALA A 210 15.12 13.44 -0.26
N LYS A 211 14.34 13.61 0.82
CA LYS A 211 14.28 14.85 1.60
C LYS A 211 13.91 14.55 3.06
N TRP A 212 14.84 13.93 3.79
CA TRP A 212 14.63 13.64 5.21
C TRP A 212 14.39 14.93 6.01
N GLN A 213 13.44 14.86 6.94
CA GLN A 213 13.02 15.96 7.83
C GLN A 213 12.41 15.33 9.09
N PRO A 214 12.81 15.71 10.31
CA PRO A 214 12.30 15.02 11.50
C PRO A 214 10.77 15.06 11.66
N LEU A 215 10.20 13.88 11.89
CA LEU A 215 8.79 13.64 12.18
C LEU A 215 8.62 13.16 13.64
N GLU A 216 7.38 12.99 14.08
CA GLU A 216 7.07 12.49 15.44
C GLU A 216 7.34 10.99 15.57
N GLY A 217 7.90 10.55 16.70
CA GLY A 217 8.24 9.14 16.95
C GLY A 217 9.60 8.69 16.38
N GLU A 218 10.51 9.61 16.06
CA GLU A 218 11.91 9.28 15.73
C GLU A 218 12.73 8.96 16.99
N GLY A 219 13.71 8.08 16.82
CA GLY A 219 14.68 7.67 17.82
C GLY A 219 16.10 7.67 17.25
N THR A 220 17.00 6.94 17.89
CA THR A 220 18.39 6.72 17.45
C THR A 220 18.49 6.05 16.09
N GLN A 221 17.51 5.22 15.70
CA GLN A 221 17.47 4.57 14.38
C GLN A 221 17.33 5.55 13.20
N GLU A 222 16.97 6.81 13.43
CA GLU A 222 16.99 7.88 12.42
C GLU A 222 18.29 8.67 12.34
N ALA A 223 19.28 8.45 13.22
CA ALA A 223 20.48 9.30 13.34
C ALA A 223 21.43 9.29 12.11
N ALA A 224 21.12 8.50 11.08
CA ALA A 224 21.87 8.37 9.83
C ALA A 224 21.05 8.75 8.57
N LYS A 225 19.97 9.53 8.74
CA LYS A 225 19.03 9.96 7.68
C LYS A 225 19.03 11.47 7.46
#